data_AF-A0A7J3TXS6-F1
#
_entry.id   AF-A0A7J3TXS6-F1
#
_cell.length_a   1.000
_cell.length_b   1.000
_cell.length_c   1.000
_cell.angle_alpha   90.00
_cell.angle_beta   90.00
_cell.angle_gamma   90.00
#
_symmetry.space_group_name_H-M   'P 1'
#
loop_
_entity.id
_entity.type
_entity.pdbx_description
1 polymer ?
#
loop_
_entity_poly.entity_id
_entity_poly.type
_entity_poly.pdbx_seq_one_letter_code
_entity_poly.pdbx_strand_id
1 'polypeptide(L)'
;MSLSKKMVMDVLKEVYDPEYPISVVEMNIVDEDSIEILDCGRIRVMFKPTTPFCPMGGLIGVLMKYALEKALNVKAEVLVKPGTHVSEEAINATINDENRYEAVLKQLSDLNLLKRCVKVK
;
A
#
# COMPACT_ATOMS: atom_id res chain seq x y z
N MET A 1 11.40 -18.99 -5.52
CA MET A 1 10.03 -18.79 -5.00
C MET A 1 9.23 -18.09 -6.08
N SER A 2 8.15 -18.69 -6.55
CA SER A 2 7.29 -18.05 -7.54
C SER A 2 6.31 -17.12 -6.83
N LEU A 3 6.48 -15.81 -7.01
CA LEU A 3 5.51 -14.82 -6.56
C LEU A 3 4.15 -15.10 -7.22
N SER A 4 3.08 -15.12 -6.41
CA SER A 4 1.73 -15.38 -6.88
C SER A 4 0.78 -14.30 -6.39
N LYS A 5 -0.23 -13.92 -7.20
CA LYS A 5 -1.19 -12.87 -6.84
C LYS A 5 -1.87 -13.14 -5.51
N LYS A 6 -2.16 -14.43 -5.24
CA LYS A 6 -2.71 -14.90 -3.96
C LYS A 6 -1.84 -14.53 -2.75
N MET A 7 -0.51 -14.61 -2.85
CA MET A 7 0.39 -14.24 -1.76
C MET A 7 0.34 -12.74 -1.49
N VAL A 8 0.36 -11.94 -2.56
CA VAL A 8 0.20 -10.47 -2.46
C VAL A 8 -1.13 -10.14 -1.78
N MET A 9 -2.21 -10.82 -2.17
CA MET A 9 -3.53 -10.61 -1.61
C MET A 9 -3.64 -11.00 -0.14
N ASP A 10 -2.98 -12.07 0.26
CA ASP A 10 -2.93 -12.51 1.66
C ASP A 10 -2.23 -11.47 2.54
N VAL A 11 -1.11 -10.93 2.07
CA VAL A 11 -0.38 -9.85 2.74
C VAL A 11 -1.22 -8.58 2.86
N LEU A 12 -1.93 -8.21 1.78
CA LEU A 12 -2.80 -7.02 1.78
C LEU A 12 -4.00 -7.16 2.73
N LYS A 13 -4.50 -8.38 2.99
CA LYS A 13 -5.54 -8.61 4.01
C LYS A 13 -5.05 -8.34 5.43
N GLU A 14 -3.75 -8.45 5.67
CA GLU A 14 -3.13 -8.12 6.96
C GLU A 14 -2.75 -6.63 7.10
N VAL A 15 -3.15 -5.81 6.12
CA VAL A 15 -3.05 -4.35 6.16
C VAL A 15 -4.42 -3.76 6.50
N TYR A 16 -4.48 -3.03 7.60
CA TYR A 16 -5.66 -2.39 8.16
C TYR A 16 -5.59 -0.88 8.02
N ASP A 17 -6.75 -0.26 7.93
CA ASP A 17 -6.87 1.19 7.91
C ASP A 17 -6.54 1.79 9.30
N PRO A 18 -5.85 2.95 9.38
CA PRO A 18 -5.53 3.59 10.65
C PRO A 18 -6.76 4.17 11.37
N GLU A 19 -7.82 4.51 10.65
CA GLU A 19 -9.06 5.10 11.16
C GLU A 19 -10.13 4.02 11.44
N TYR A 20 -10.24 3.02 10.56
CA TYR A 20 -11.23 1.95 10.63
C TYR A 20 -10.56 0.59 10.88
N PRO A 21 -11.12 -0.28 11.75
CA PRO A 21 -10.59 -1.63 12.01
C PRO A 21 -10.94 -2.63 10.89
N ILE A 22 -10.79 -2.22 9.63
CA ILE A 22 -11.16 -2.98 8.43
C ILE A 22 -9.92 -3.09 7.54
N SER A 23 -9.74 -4.23 6.87
CA SER A 23 -8.61 -4.42 5.95
C SER A 23 -8.79 -3.61 4.66
N VAL A 24 -7.69 -3.23 4.01
CA VAL A 24 -7.73 -2.50 2.73
C VAL A 24 -8.46 -3.30 1.63
N VAL A 25 -8.41 -4.63 1.72
CA VAL A 25 -9.13 -5.52 0.80
C VAL A 25 -10.65 -5.48 1.07
N GLU A 26 -11.07 -5.55 2.33
CA GLU A 26 -12.50 -5.46 2.69
C GLU A 26 -13.09 -4.08 2.40
N MET A 27 -12.29 -3.01 2.48
CA MET A 27 -12.70 -1.66 2.09
C MET A 27 -12.82 -1.45 0.57
N ASN A 28 -12.57 -2.48 -0.25
CA ASN A 28 -12.54 -2.40 -1.72
C ASN A 28 -11.54 -1.32 -2.22
N ILE A 29 -10.46 -1.11 -1.46
CA ILE A 29 -9.37 -0.20 -1.85
C ILE A 29 -8.45 -0.90 -2.88
N VAL A 30 -8.31 -2.22 -2.77
CA VAL A 30 -7.48 -3.04 -3.64
C VAL A 30 -8.13 -4.40 -3.92
N ASP A 31 -8.00 -4.86 -5.17
CA ASP A 31 -8.58 -6.10 -5.69
C ASP A 31 -7.49 -6.94 -6.39
N GLU A 32 -7.79 -8.22 -6.70
CA GLU A 32 -6.84 -9.10 -7.39
C GLU A 32 -6.47 -8.61 -8.80
N ASP A 33 -7.38 -7.87 -9.42
CA ASP A 33 -7.19 -7.24 -10.73
C ASP A 33 -6.21 -6.05 -10.66
N SER A 34 -6.16 -5.38 -9.51
CA SER A 34 -5.23 -4.28 -9.25
C SER A 34 -3.78 -4.71 -9.03
N ILE A 35 -3.51 -6.02 -8.97
CA ILE A 35 -2.17 -6.57 -8.71
C ILE A 35 -1.56 -7.09 -10.01
N GLU A 36 -0.38 -6.57 -10.29
CA GLU A 36 0.50 -7.02 -11.37
C GLU A 36 1.81 -7.55 -10.81
N ILE A 37 2.22 -8.72 -11.26
CA ILE A 37 3.53 -9.31 -10.95
C ILE A 37 4.40 -9.10 -12.17
N LEU A 38 5.47 -8.34 -12.00
CA LEU A 38 6.43 -8.03 -13.05
C LEU A 38 7.47 -9.16 -13.15
N ASP A 39 7.91 -9.47 -14.37
CA ASP A 39 8.90 -10.53 -14.67
C ASP A 39 10.19 -10.43 -13.85
N CYS A 40 10.56 -9.21 -13.42
CA CYS A 40 11.75 -8.96 -12.60
C CYS A 40 11.59 -9.36 -11.11
N GLY A 41 10.52 -10.06 -10.74
CA GLY A 41 10.20 -10.38 -9.34
C GLY A 41 9.75 -9.16 -8.53
N ARG A 42 9.21 -8.14 -9.21
CA ARG A 42 8.63 -6.95 -8.57
C ARG A 42 7.11 -7.03 -8.59
N ILE A 43 6.47 -6.35 -7.65
CA ILE A 43 5.01 -6.30 -7.58
C ILE A 43 4.59 -4.86 -7.87
N ARG A 44 3.55 -4.68 -8.68
CA ARG A 44 2.88 -3.40 -8.87
C ARG A 44 1.43 -3.52 -8.40
N VAL A 45 0.99 -2.58 -7.57
CA VAL A 45 -0.36 -2.55 -7.00
C VAL A 45 -1.01 -1.20 -7.26
N MET A 46 -2.20 -1.22 -7.86
CA MET A 46 -3.00 -0.02 -8.13
C MET A 46 -4.21 0.07 -7.21
N PHE A 47 -4.19 0.98 -6.24
CA PHE A 47 -5.28 1.11 -5.27
C PHE A 47 -6.18 2.31 -5.56
N LYS A 48 -7.43 2.22 -5.09
CA LYS A 48 -8.41 3.30 -5.16
C LYS A 48 -8.69 3.81 -3.74
N PRO A 49 -8.31 5.05 -3.39
CA PRO A 49 -8.63 5.60 -2.08
C PRO A 49 -10.15 5.70 -1.88
N THR A 50 -10.58 5.59 -0.61
CA THR A 50 -11.99 5.64 -0.21
C THR A 50 -12.65 6.98 -0.47
N THR A 51 -11.91 8.09 -0.39
CA THR A 51 -12.40 9.42 -0.78
C THR A 51 -11.39 10.19 -1.64
N PRO A 52 -11.84 10.94 -2.64
CA PRO A 52 -10.97 11.64 -3.60
C PRO A 52 -10.27 12.88 -3.02
N PHE A 53 -10.59 13.25 -1.79
CA PHE A 53 -10.05 14.43 -1.08
C PHE A 53 -9.20 14.06 0.12
N CYS A 54 -8.97 12.77 0.40
CA CYS A 54 -8.30 12.35 1.62
C CYS A 54 -6.80 12.70 1.56
N PRO A 55 -6.32 13.67 2.36
CA PRO A 55 -4.88 13.93 2.45
C PRO A 55 -4.11 12.71 2.97
N MET A 56 -4.81 11.80 3.68
CA MET A 56 -4.27 10.55 4.21
C MET A 56 -4.41 9.35 3.26
N GLY A 57 -5.01 9.52 2.08
CA GLY A 57 -5.13 8.45 1.09
C GLY A 57 -3.77 7.88 0.65
N GLY A 58 -2.72 8.70 0.71
CA GLY A 58 -1.34 8.26 0.48
C GLY A 58 -0.76 7.39 1.60
N LEU A 59 -1.22 7.51 2.84
CA LEU A 59 -0.72 6.69 3.96
C LEU A 59 -1.05 5.22 3.76
N ILE A 60 -2.25 4.91 3.28
CA ILE A 60 -2.66 3.53 2.97
C ILE A 60 -1.74 2.93 1.91
N GLY A 61 -1.38 3.71 0.88
CA GLY A 61 -0.38 3.31 -0.12
C GLY A 61 0.98 2.98 0.48
N VAL A 62 1.47 3.80 1.42
CA VAL A 62 2.74 3.57 2.15
C VAL A 62 2.65 2.30 3.01
N LEU A 63 1.56 2.09 3.73
CA LEU A 63 1.34 0.90 4.56
C LEU A 63 1.32 -0.39 3.71
N MET A 64 0.61 -0.37 2.58
CA MET A 64 0.57 -1.50 1.64
C MET A 64 1.96 -1.80 1.08
N LYS A 65 2.70 -0.77 0.64
CA LYS A 65 4.06 -0.93 0.14
C LYS A 65 4.96 -1.56 1.21
N TYR A 66 4.97 -1.00 2.42
CA TYR A 66 5.76 -1.52 3.53
C TYR A 66 5.41 -2.97 3.88
N ALA A 67 4.12 -3.33 3.92
CA ALA A 67 3.67 -4.68 4.22
C ALA A 67 4.14 -5.69 3.16
N LEU A 68 4.03 -5.34 1.88
CA LEU A 68 4.49 -6.18 0.77
C LEU A 68 6.01 -6.37 0.78
N GLU A 69 6.76 -5.28 0.93
CA GLU A 69 8.22 -5.32 0.99
C GLU A 69 8.71 -6.13 2.20
N LYS A 70 8.04 -6.00 3.34
CA LYS A 70 8.38 -6.73 4.57
C LYS A 70 8.04 -8.22 4.50
N ALA A 71 6.85 -8.58 4.01
CA ALA A 71 6.37 -9.96 4.03
C ALA A 71 6.94 -10.80 2.89
N LEU A 72 7.11 -10.20 1.70
CA LEU A 72 7.54 -10.91 0.49
C LEU A 72 9.02 -10.66 0.15
N ASN A 73 9.67 -9.74 0.86
CA ASN A 73 11.07 -9.37 0.65
C ASN A 73 11.40 -9.00 -0.81
N VAL A 74 10.45 -8.33 -1.47
CA VAL A 74 10.55 -7.88 -2.87
C VAL A 74 10.15 -6.42 -3.01
N LYS A 75 10.64 -5.73 -4.06
CA LYS A 75 10.22 -4.35 -4.33
C LYS A 75 8.77 -4.29 -4.75
N ALA A 76 7.99 -3.47 -4.04
CA ALA A 76 6.59 -3.18 -4.35
C ALA A 76 6.44 -1.74 -4.83
N GLU A 77 5.80 -1.57 -5.98
CA GLU A 77 5.39 -0.29 -6.54
C GLU A 77 3.90 -0.10 -6.29
N VAL A 78 3.54 0.95 -5.56
CA VAL A 78 2.14 1.22 -5.20
C VAL A 78 1.72 2.55 -5.80
N LEU A 79 0.61 2.52 -6.52
CA LEU A 79 0.10 3.63 -7.32
C LEU A 79 -1.39 3.83 -7.05
N VAL A 80 -1.82 5.08 -7.02
CA VAL A 80 -3.23 5.46 -7.01
C VAL A 80 -3.79 5.26 -8.43
N LYS A 81 -4.97 4.66 -8.55
CA LYS A 81 -5.66 4.52 -9.84
C LYS A 81 -5.95 5.90 -10.45
N PRO A 82 -5.68 6.10 -11.76
CA PRO A 82 -5.86 7.39 -12.41
C PRO A 82 -7.33 7.84 -12.36
N GLY A 83 -7.54 9.13 -12.07
CA GLY A 83 -8.86 9.75 -11.95
C GLY A 83 -9.62 9.40 -10.66
N THR A 84 -8.97 8.75 -9.69
CA THR A 84 -9.62 8.38 -8.41
C THR A 84 -9.31 9.35 -7.26
N HIS A 85 -8.30 10.21 -7.41
CA HIS A 85 -7.91 11.17 -6.37
C HIS A 85 -7.39 12.48 -6.98
N VAL A 86 -7.74 13.62 -6.41
CA VAL A 86 -7.35 14.95 -6.96
C VAL A 86 -5.83 15.20 -6.88
N SER A 87 -5.16 14.56 -5.92
CA SER A 87 -3.72 14.65 -5.69
C SER A 87 -2.97 13.34 -6.04
N GLU A 88 -3.48 12.57 -7.01
CA GLU A 88 -2.88 11.27 -7.39
C GLU A 88 -1.38 11.37 -7.72
N GLU A 89 -0.96 12.38 -8.48
CA GLU A 89 0.45 12.57 -8.86
C GLU A 89 1.34 12.83 -7.63
N ALA A 90 0.88 13.68 -6.72
CA ALA A 90 1.60 14.01 -5.49
C ALA A 90 1.72 12.81 -4.55
N ILE A 91 0.66 12.00 -4.46
CA ILE A 91 0.65 10.77 -3.66
C ILE A 91 1.61 9.74 -4.27
N ASN A 92 1.51 9.52 -5.58
CA ASN A 92 2.38 8.58 -6.31
C ASN A 92 3.84 8.99 -6.19
N ALA A 93 4.15 10.28 -6.33
CA ALA A 93 5.50 10.79 -6.11
C ALA A 93 5.99 10.56 -4.68
N THR A 94 5.13 10.68 -3.68
CA THR A 94 5.50 10.45 -2.26
C THR A 94 5.76 8.98 -1.95
N ILE A 95 4.93 8.07 -2.49
CA ILE A 95 5.07 6.63 -2.25
C ILE A 95 6.29 6.04 -2.98
N ASN A 96 6.58 6.56 -4.18
CA ASN A 96 7.63 6.02 -5.05
C ASN A 96 8.98 6.75 -4.93
N ASP A 97 9.03 7.93 -4.31
CA ASP A 97 10.29 8.58 -3.94
C ASP A 97 10.81 8.01 -2.61
N GLU A 98 12.05 7.50 -2.61
CA GLU A 98 12.65 6.81 -1.46
C GLU A 98 12.74 7.72 -0.22
N ASN A 99 13.22 8.97 -0.39
CA ASN A 99 13.38 9.92 0.71
C ASN A 99 12.03 10.28 1.34
N ARG A 100 11.01 10.54 0.51
CA ARG A 100 9.67 10.87 0.99
C ARG A 100 8.99 9.67 1.63
N TYR A 101 9.11 8.50 1.03
CA TYR A 101 8.58 7.25 1.57
C TYR A 101 9.17 6.97 2.95
N GLU A 102 10.48 7.06 3.12
CA GLU A 102 11.15 6.87 4.40
C GLU A 102 10.73 7.90 5.45
N ALA A 103 10.56 9.16 5.06
CA ALA A 103 10.09 10.21 5.96
C ALA A 103 8.68 9.90 6.49
N VAL A 104 7.75 9.52 5.61
CA VAL A 104 6.38 9.14 6.00
C VAL A 104 6.38 7.85 6.82
N LEU A 105 7.19 6.86 6.43
CA LEU A 105 7.34 5.61 7.16
C LEU A 105 7.83 5.85 8.59
N LYS A 106 8.79 6.76 8.77
CA LYS A 106 9.30 7.17 10.08
C LYS A 106 8.20 7.82 10.93
N GLN A 107 7.39 8.70 10.35
CA GLN A 107 6.23 9.29 11.05
C GLN A 107 5.21 8.22 11.47
N LEU A 108 4.87 7.29 10.57
CA LEU A 108 3.97 6.17 10.87
C LEU A 108 4.55 5.26 11.97
N SER A 109 5.87 5.06 11.98
CA SER A 109 6.55 4.29 13.02
C SER A 109 6.50 4.99 14.38
N ASP A 110 6.74 6.30 14.42
CA ASP A 110 6.72 7.11 15.65
C ASP A 110 5.32 7.12 16.28
N LEU A 111 4.28 7.19 15.43
CA LEU A 111 2.88 7.08 15.82
C LEU A 111 2.42 5.65 16.14
N ASN A 112 3.32 4.65 16.12
CA ASN A 112 3.02 3.22 16.26
C ASN A 112 1.96 2.68 15.28
N LEU A 113 1.69 3.40 14.18
CA LEU A 113 0.72 3.00 13.18
C LEU A 113 1.18 1.79 12.38
N LEU A 114 2.49 1.64 12.12
CA LEU A 114 3.00 0.45 11.42
C LEU A 114 2.65 -0.84 12.16
N LYS A 115 2.85 -0.87 13.49
CA LYS A 115 2.53 -2.06 14.31
C LYS A 115 1.03 -2.29 14.43
N ARG A 116 0.24 -1.22 14.39
CA ARG A 116 -1.22 -1.28 14.53
C ARG A 116 -1.89 -1.72 13.23
N CYS A 117 -1.42 -1.19 12.10
CA CYS A 117 -2.04 -1.31 10.79
C CYS A 117 -1.46 -2.45 9.97
N VAL A 118 -0.22 -2.87 10.22
CA VAL A 118 0.44 -3.94 9.45
C VAL A 118 0.74 -5.11 10.38
N LYS A 119 -0.02 -6.20 10.24
CA LYS A 119 0.08 -7.41 11.08
C LYS A 119 0.83 -8.58 10.44
N VAL A 120 1.46 -8.33 9.29
CA VAL A 120 2.23 -9.34 8.55
C VAL A 120 3.33 -9.95 9.42
N LYS A 121 3.45 -11.28 9.35
CA LYS A 121 4.42 -12.08 10.11
C LYS A 121 5.82 -12.05 9.53
#